data_AF-A0A946BMN3-F1
#
_entry.id   AF-A0A946BMN3-F1
#
_cell.length_a   1.000
_cell.length_b   1.000
_cell.length_c   1.000
_cell.angle_alpha   90.00
_cell.angle_beta   90.00
_cell.angle_gamma   90.00
#
_symmetry.space_group_name_H-M   'P 1'
#
loop_
_entity.id
_entity.type
_entity.pdbx_description
1 polymer ?
#
loop_
_entity_poly.entity_id
_entity_poly.type
_entity_poly.pdbx_seq_one_letter_code
_entity_poly.pdbx_strand_id
1 'polypeptide(L)'
;MNIDSHLFLDKLEQMRELLSSPDIASRADEVFVTQVIKEFYSLIDEYAVAQSPDIDAPEDPEKIKEILGQLTSKIDTIEQHINQETDKLSFLSRISPKN
;
A
#
# COMPACT_ATOMS: atom_id res chain seq x y z
N MET A 1 19.61 -8.73 -4.37
CA MET A 1 18.52 -9.25 -3.52
C MET A 1 17.52 -9.87 -4.48
N ASN A 2 17.47 -11.20 -4.59
CA ASN A 2 16.53 -11.86 -5.49
C ASN A 2 15.21 -12.00 -4.72
N ILE A 3 14.44 -10.91 -4.71
CA ILE A 3 13.06 -10.96 -4.21
C ILE A 3 12.30 -11.73 -5.27
N ASP A 4 11.66 -12.83 -4.88
CA ASP A 4 10.79 -13.57 -5.78
C ASP A 4 9.64 -12.63 -6.18
N SER A 5 9.73 -12.07 -7.40
CA SER A 5 8.83 -11.02 -7.90
C SER A 5 7.37 -11.44 -7.81
N HIS A 6 7.10 -12.74 -8.00
CA HIS A 6 5.77 -13.32 -7.88
C HIS A 6 5.28 -13.35 -6.43
N LEU A 7 6.14 -13.74 -5.48
CA LEU A 7 5.81 -13.68 -4.06
C LEU A 7 5.55 -12.24 -3.61
N PHE A 8 6.31 -11.27 -4.11
CA PHE A 8 6.10 -9.87 -3.77
C PHE A 8 4.78 -9.34 -4.32
N LEU A 9 4.46 -9.62 -5.59
CA LEU A 9 3.17 -9.25 -6.18
C LEU A 9 1.99 -9.90 -5.42
N ASP A 10 2.10 -11.17 -5.05
CA ASP A 10 1.08 -11.86 -4.22
C ASP A 10 0.85 -11.15 -2.88
N LYS A 11 1.91 -10.64 -2.25
CA LYS A 11 1.79 -9.87 -0.99
C LYS A 11 1.17 -8.50 -1.21
N LEU A 12 1.48 -7.83 -2.32
CA LEU A 12 0.86 -6.55 -2.69
C LEU A 12 -0.65 -6.70 -2.93
N GLU A 13 -1.08 -7.76 -3.63
CA GLU A 13 -2.49 -8.05 -3.86
C GLU A 13 -3.23 -8.37 -2.55
N GLN A 14 -2.63 -9.17 -1.66
CA GLN A 14 -3.19 -9.39 -0.31
C GLN A 14 -3.37 -8.07 0.46
N MET A 15 -2.42 -7.15 0.37
CA MET A 15 -2.56 -5.82 0.98
C MET A 15 -3.67 -5.00 0.33
N ARG A 16 -3.82 -5.08 -0.99
CA ARG A 16 -4.92 -4.45 -1.71
C ARG A 16 -6.27 -4.95 -1.21
N GLU A 17 -6.45 -6.26 -1.07
CA GLU A 17 -7.69 -6.86 -0.57
C GLU A 17 -8.01 -6.39 0.85
N LEU A 18 -7.01 -6.39 1.74
CA LEU A 18 -7.17 -5.91 3.12
C LEU A 18 -7.62 -4.46 3.14
N LEU A 19 -6.94 -3.58 2.40
CA LEU A 19 -7.25 -2.15 2.33
C LEU A 19 -8.59 -1.85 1.62
N SER A 20 -9.07 -2.77 0.79
CA SER A 20 -10.36 -2.65 0.08
C SER A 20 -11.57 -2.99 0.95
N SER A 21 -11.36 -3.47 2.18
CA SER A 21 -12.44 -3.78 3.10
C SER A 21 -13.31 -2.55 3.38
N PRO A 22 -14.66 -2.67 3.35
CA PRO A 22 -15.57 -1.55 3.56
C PRO A 22 -15.36 -0.81 4.89
N ASP A 23 -14.85 -1.52 5.91
CA ASP A 23 -14.47 -0.93 7.20
C ASP A 23 -13.31 0.07 7.07
N ILE A 24 -12.39 -0.15 6.14
CA ILE A 24 -11.24 0.74 5.88
C ILE A 24 -11.63 1.84 4.90
N ALA A 25 -12.39 1.51 3.86
CA ALA A 25 -12.93 2.49 2.92
C ALA A 25 -13.79 3.56 3.62
N SER A 26 -14.57 3.17 4.64
CA SER A 26 -15.37 4.10 5.46
C SER A 26 -14.53 4.93 6.44
N ARG A 27 -13.30 4.51 6.78
CA ARG A 27 -12.39 5.25 7.68
C ARG A 27 -11.46 6.18 6.91
N ALA A 28 -11.23 5.90 5.63
CA ALA A 28 -10.43 6.71 4.73
C ALA A 28 -11.16 7.99 4.23
N ASP A 29 -12.22 8.43 4.93
CA ASP A 29 -12.91 9.71 4.70
C ASP A 29 -11.93 10.92 4.70
N GLU A 30 -10.71 10.72 5.22
CA GLU A 30 -9.57 11.56 4.85
C GLU A 30 -9.18 11.36 3.37
N VAL A 31 -9.57 12.35 2.55
CA VAL A 31 -9.23 12.50 1.12
C VAL A 31 -7.78 12.13 0.80
N PHE A 32 -6.85 12.38 1.72
CA PHE A 32 -5.43 12.05 1.58
C PHE A 32 -5.16 10.54 1.55
N VAL A 33 -5.70 9.78 2.50
CA VAL A 33 -5.44 8.33 2.62
C VAL A 33 -6.15 7.56 1.50
N THR A 34 -7.38 7.96 1.17
CA THR A 34 -8.09 7.39 0.02
C THR A 34 -7.32 7.59 -1.28
N GLN A 35 -6.70 8.76 -1.49
CA GLN A 35 -5.91 9.04 -2.69
C GLN A 35 -4.63 8.19 -2.72
N VAL A 36 -3.92 8.10 -1.59
CA VAL A 36 -2.69 7.28 -1.47
C VAL A 36 -2.98 5.80 -1.71
N ILE A 37 -4.10 5.27 -1.21
CA ILE A 37 -4.52 3.89 -1.43
C ILE A 37 -4.88 3.62 -2.90
N LYS A 38 -5.56 4.56 -3.57
CA LYS A 38 -5.86 4.44 -5.01
C LYS A 38 -4.58 4.43 -5.85
N GLU A 39 -3.65 5.32 -5.55
CA GLU A 39 -2.34 5.37 -6.22
C GLU A 39 -1.52 4.09 -5.94
N PHE A 40 -1.58 3.57 -4.71
CA PHE A 40 -0.99 2.28 -4.37
C PHE A 40 -1.58 1.15 -5.22
N TYR A 41 -2.91 1.12 -5.43
CA TYR A 41 -3.53 0.13 -6.30
C TYR A 41 -3.07 0.27 -7.75
N SER A 42 -3.04 1.47 -8.32
CA SER A 42 -2.54 1.66 -9.69
C SER A 42 -1.11 1.16 -9.86
N LEU A 43 -0.25 1.41 -8.87
CA LEU A 43 1.15 0.97 -8.90
C LEU A 43 1.29 -0.56 -8.84
N ILE A 44 0.38 -1.27 -8.17
CA ILE A 44 0.35 -2.74 -8.17
C ILE A 44 0.04 -3.25 -9.57
N ASP A 45 -0.96 -2.67 -10.24
CA ASP A 45 -1.32 -3.07 -11.61
C ASP A 45 -0.17 -2.78 -12.58
N GLU A 46 0.47 -1.61 -12.46
CA GLU A 46 1.64 -1.25 -13.27
C GLU A 46 2.81 -2.20 -13.03
N TYR A 47 3.05 -2.61 -11.78
CA TYR A 47 4.07 -3.59 -11.44
C TYR A 47 3.75 -4.98 -12.02
N ALA A 48 2.49 -5.41 -11.97
CA ALA A 48 2.04 -6.69 -12.52
C ALA A 48 2.22 -6.74 -14.05
N VAL A 49 1.88 -5.65 -14.74
CA VAL A 49 2.09 -5.52 -16.19
C VAL A 49 3.57 -5.49 -16.53
N ALA A 50 4.40 -4.75 -15.78
CA ALA A 50 5.84 -4.67 -16.02
C ALA A 50 6.58 -6.00 -15.76
N GLN A 51 6.05 -6.85 -14.87
CA GLN A 51 6.55 -8.19 -14.57
C GLN A 51 5.93 -9.28 -15.46
N SER A 52 4.92 -8.94 -16.26
CA SER A 52 4.31 -9.91 -17.17
C SER A 52 5.29 -10.21 -18.30
N PRO A 53 5.54 -11.49 -18.63
CA PRO A 53 6.41 -11.87 -19.74
C PRO A 53 5.67 -11.62 -21.06
N ASP A 54 5.47 -10.35 -21.42
CA ASP A 54 5.01 -9.98 -22.73
C ASP A 54 6.16 -10.16 -23.72
N ILE A 55 5.96 -11.02 -24.70
CA ILE A 55 6.98 -11.47 -25.67
C ILE A 55 7.49 -10.30 -26.55
N ASP A 56 6.79 -9.16 -26.56
CA ASP A 56 7.03 -8.01 -27.41
C ASP A 56 7.60 -6.76 -26.70
N ALA A 57 7.78 -6.77 -25.38
CA ALA A 57 8.34 -5.63 -24.64
C ALA A 57 9.52 -6.08 -23.76
N PRO A 58 10.74 -5.54 -23.96
CA PRO A 58 11.84 -5.84 -23.05
C PRO A 58 11.49 -5.35 -21.64
N GLU A 59 11.70 -6.20 -20.63
CA GLU A 59 11.68 -5.77 -19.23
C GLU A 59 12.57 -4.54 -19.08
N ASP A 60 11.98 -3.42 -18.66
CA ASP A 60 12.72 -2.20 -18.33
C ASP A 60 13.03 -2.21 -16.83
N PRO A 61 14.26 -2.61 -16.44
CA PRO A 61 14.62 -2.72 -15.04
C PRO A 61 14.61 -1.37 -14.31
N GLU A 62 14.76 -0.26 -15.04
CA GLU A 62 14.73 1.09 -14.47
C GLU A 62 13.30 1.49 -14.11
N LYS A 63 12.33 1.18 -15.00
CA LYS A 63 10.91 1.36 -14.74
C LYS A 63 10.41 0.49 -13.58
N ILE A 64 10.80 -0.78 -13.51
CA ILE A 64 10.45 -1.67 -12.39
C ILE A 64 11.00 -1.11 -11.08
N LYS A 65 12.26 -0.64 -11.07
CA LYS A 65 12.87 -0.03 -9.88
C LYS A 65 12.16 1.24 -9.45
N GLU A 66 11.69 2.06 -10.39
CA GLU A 66 10.91 3.26 -10.09
C GLU A 66 9.57 2.89 -9.43
N ILE A 67 8.82 1.94 -10.02
CA ILE A 67 7.54 1.46 -9.48
C ILE A 67 7.73 0.92 -8.05
N LEU A 68 8.78 0.14 -7.81
CA LEU A 68 9.12 -0.38 -6.48
C LEU A 68 9.43 0.74 -5.47
N GLY A 69 10.14 1.79 -5.91
CA GLY A 69 10.42 2.96 -5.08
C GLY A 69 9.14 3.71 -4.71
N GLN A 70 8.22 3.87 -5.67
CA GLN A 70 6.93 4.50 -5.42
C GLN A 70 6.05 3.66 -4.49
N LEU A 71 5.96 2.34 -4.72
CA LEU A 71 5.23 1.40 -3.84
C LEU A 71 5.73 1.49 -2.39
N THR A 72 7.06 1.49 -2.21
CA THR A 72 7.68 1.64 -0.88
C THR A 72 7.24 2.95 -0.21
N SER A 73 7.32 4.07 -0.94
CA SER A 73 6.90 5.37 -0.41
C SER A 73 5.41 5.43 -0.05
N LYS A 74 4.53 4.77 -0.82
CA LYS A 74 3.10 4.68 -0.49
C LYS A 74 2.86 3.82 0.76
N ILE A 75 3.56 2.69 0.89
CA ILE A 75 3.51 1.85 2.09
C ILE A 75 3.93 2.64 3.32
N ASP A 76 5.05 3.37 3.26
CA ASP A 76 5.53 4.22 4.37
C ASP A 76 4.48 5.27 4.78
N THR A 77 3.82 5.88 3.79
CA THR A 77 2.77 6.90 4.03
C THR A 77 1.56 6.29 4.73
N ILE A 78 1.11 5.11 4.29
CA ILE A 78 0.00 4.37 4.92
C ILE A 78 0.36 3.97 6.35
N GLU A 79 1.57 3.45 6.56
CA GLU A 79 2.07 3.07 7.89
C GLU A 79 2.11 4.26 8.85
N GLN A 80 2.64 5.40 8.40
CA GLN A 80 2.67 6.63 9.21
C GLN A 80 1.27 7.07 9.64
N HIS A 81 0.29 7.03 8.73
CA HIS A 81 -1.08 7.40 9.07
C HIS A 81 -1.69 6.44 10.11
N ILE A 82 -1.53 5.13 9.94
CA ILE A 82 -2.02 4.12 10.90
C ILE A 82 -1.38 4.31 12.29
N ASN A 83 -0.08 4.59 12.34
CA ASN A 83 0.63 4.83 13.60
C ASN A 83 0.10 6.09 14.31
N GLN A 84 -0.14 7.18 13.56
CA GLN A 84 -0.72 8.40 14.12
C GLN A 84 -2.13 8.17 14.69
N GLU A 85 -2.99 7.42 13.99
CA GLU A 85 -4.32 7.07 14.48
C GLU A 85 -4.24 6.18 15.72
N THR A 86 -3.31 5.22 15.74
CA THR A 86 -3.07 4.34 16.90
C THR A 86 -2.59 5.12 18.12
N ASP A 87 -1.73 6.13 17.93
CA ASP A 87 -1.25 7.01 18.99
C ASP A 87 -2.40 7.86 19.56
N LYS A 88 -3.27 8.42 18.70
CA LYS A 88 -4.46 9.16 19.13
C LYS A 88 -5.39 8.28 19.97
N LEU A 89 -5.67 7.06 19.51
CA LEU A 89 -6.50 6.09 20.24
C LEU A 89 -5.87 5.68 21.57
N SER A 90 -4.56 5.48 21.59
CA SER A 90 -3.79 5.14 22.80
C SER A 90 -3.83 6.28 23.82
N PHE A 91 -3.72 7.54 23.37
CA PHE A 91 -3.89 8.71 24.22
C PHE A 91 -5.29 8.74 24.83
N LEU A 92 -6.35 8.61 24.01
CA LEU A 92 -7.73 8.58 24.48
C LEU A 92 -7.96 7.46 25.50
N SER A 93 -7.46 6.25 25.25
CA SER A 93 -7.51 5.13 26.19
C SER A 93 -6.86 5.45 27.54
N ARG A 94 -5.72 6.15 27.55
CA ARG A 94 -5.04 6.57 28.80
C ARG A 94 -5.82 7.59 29.61
N ILE A 95 -6.49 8.54 28.94
CA ILE A 95 -7.25 9.61 29.61
C ILE A 95 -8.72 9.24 29.86
N SER A 96 -9.18 8.12 29.30
CA SER A 96 -10.56 7.66 29.47
C SER A 96 -10.80 7.28 30.94
N PRO A 97 -11.92 7.72 31.55
CA PRO A 97 -12.28 7.31 32.89
C PRO A 97 -12.34 5.78 32.96
N LYS A 98 -11.56 5.19 33.86
CA LYS A 98 -11.62 3.75 34.12
C LYS A 98 -12.85 3.50 35.01
N ASN A 99 -13.88 2.89 34.45
CA ASN A 99 -14.97 2.31 35.24
C ASN A 99 -14.52 1.03 35.94
#